data_AF-A0A413Z3S4-F1
#
_entry.id   AF-A0A413Z3S4-F1
#
_cell.length_a   1.000
_cell.length_b   1.000
_cell.length_c   1.000
_cell.angle_alpha   90.00
_cell.angle_beta   90.00
_cell.angle_gamma   90.00
#
_symmetry.space_group_name_H-M   'P 1'
#
loop_
_entity.id
_entity.type
_entity.pdbx_description
1 polymer ?
#
loop_
_entity_poly.entity_id
_entity_poly.type
_entity_poly.pdbx_seq_one_letter_code
_entity_poly.pdbx_strand_id
1 'polypeptide(L)'
;MGLFGDFFRAVGRTVGRVVETVGDAIGSTTISDLGWKIQDACAERVASEKSYDKKEANIYTTERLNEILVSFSEGYLQNATLLEKECIRLVEEYYDKLIGVIESAPGGTYSAANLKALKNGKGRIPKTISGGIREPLAKRMSLDDTECLGILKMDAGVEKKKAMKDFTQKVTEEALNNLAKNVRDSLNDQTEDIQDYLNSISEEQAKTMQVLKERFDKMAGDNELEQWDKEKNCILPLYIVDTSDCVCQILK
;
A
#
# COMPACT_ATOMS: atom_id res chain seq x y z
N MET A 1 -9.07 2.06 25.17
CA MET A 1 -8.43 1.31 24.07
C MET A 1 -9.48 1.16 22.99
N GLY A 2 -9.34 1.91 21.89
CA GLY A 2 -10.42 2.21 20.96
C GLY A 2 -10.57 1.22 19.82
N LEU A 3 -11.78 1.16 19.27
CA LEU A 3 -12.23 0.36 18.12
C LEU A 3 -11.26 0.36 16.92
N PHE A 4 -10.52 1.47 16.73
CA PHE A 4 -9.51 1.62 15.70
C PHE A 4 -8.24 0.79 15.94
N GLY A 5 -7.81 0.61 17.19
CA GLY A 5 -6.61 -0.16 17.51
C GLY A 5 -6.73 -1.64 17.14
N ASP A 6 -7.93 -2.20 17.30
CA ASP A 6 -8.22 -3.59 16.92
C ASP A 6 -8.32 -3.75 15.39
N PHE A 7 -8.87 -2.75 14.69
CA PHE A 7 -8.87 -2.69 13.23
C PHE A 7 -7.44 -2.67 12.68
N PHE A 8 -6.58 -1.74 13.13
CA PHE A 8 -5.19 -1.65 12.65
C PHE A 8 -4.37 -2.92 12.94
N ARG A 9 -4.62 -3.59 14.07
CA ARG A 9 -3.99 -4.88 14.37
C ARG A 9 -4.48 -6.02 13.46
N ALA A 10 -5.73 -5.96 12.98
CA ALA A 10 -6.25 -6.90 11.99
C ALA A 10 -5.71 -6.60 10.57
N VAL A 11 -5.61 -5.33 10.21
CA VAL A 11 -4.98 -4.84 8.96
C VAL A 11 -3.52 -5.30 8.90
N GLY A 12 -2.71 -5.02 9.93
CA GLY A 12 -1.29 -5.41 9.95
C GLY A 12 -1.04 -6.91 9.82
N ARG A 13 -1.92 -7.76 10.41
CA ARG A 13 -1.86 -9.22 10.22
C ARG A 13 -2.20 -9.64 8.79
N THR A 14 -3.09 -8.91 8.13
CA THR A 14 -3.51 -9.20 6.76
C THR A 14 -2.44 -8.75 5.76
N VAL A 15 -1.79 -7.59 5.99
CA VAL A 15 -0.58 -7.17 5.24
C VAL A 15 0.48 -8.26 5.29
N GLY A 16 0.78 -8.79 6.50
CA GLY A 16 1.78 -9.85 6.68
C GLY A 16 1.51 -11.07 5.80
N ARG A 17 0.26 -11.55 5.76
CA ARG A 17 -0.11 -12.71 4.92
C ARG A 17 -0.03 -12.44 3.42
N VAL A 18 -0.36 -11.22 2.97
CA VAL A 18 -0.25 -10.86 1.55
C VAL A 18 1.22 -10.80 1.14
N VAL A 19 2.07 -10.22 1.98
CA VAL A 19 3.52 -10.20 1.78
C VAL A 19 4.10 -11.62 1.77
N GLU A 20 3.67 -12.50 2.65
CA GLU A 20 4.06 -13.92 2.67
C GLU A 20 3.59 -14.64 1.40
N THR A 21 2.34 -14.46 0.98
CA THR A 21 1.79 -15.10 -0.24
C THR A 21 2.52 -14.65 -1.50
N VAL A 22 2.84 -13.37 -1.59
CA VAL A 22 3.65 -12.81 -2.68
C VAL A 22 5.09 -13.34 -2.61
N GLY A 23 5.66 -13.42 -1.40
CA GLY A 23 6.98 -14.00 -1.16
C GLY A 23 7.06 -15.47 -1.60
N ASP A 24 6.04 -16.27 -1.31
CA ASP A 24 5.95 -17.68 -1.71
C ASP A 24 5.72 -17.81 -3.22
N ALA A 25 4.92 -16.94 -3.83
CA ALA A 25 4.75 -16.90 -5.29
C ALA A 25 6.05 -16.52 -6.01
N ILE A 26 6.84 -15.61 -5.43
CA ILE A 26 8.17 -15.19 -5.90
C ILE A 26 9.24 -16.27 -5.62
N GLY A 27 9.13 -17.01 -4.53
CA GLY A 27 10.07 -18.06 -4.12
C GLY A 27 9.74 -19.45 -4.69
N SER A 28 8.59 -19.59 -5.37
CA SER A 28 8.06 -20.85 -5.86
C SER A 28 8.94 -21.58 -6.88
N THR A 29 8.73 -22.90 -6.97
CA THR A 29 9.26 -23.79 -8.02
C THR A 29 8.99 -23.29 -9.43
N THR A 30 7.95 -22.49 -9.65
CA THR A 30 7.63 -21.92 -10.97
C THR A 30 8.68 -20.92 -11.45
N ILE A 31 9.31 -20.16 -10.55
CA ILE A 31 10.41 -19.25 -10.90
C ILE A 31 11.73 -20.00 -10.98
N SER A 32 11.90 -21.03 -10.14
CA SER A 32 13.07 -21.90 -10.19
C SER A 32 13.15 -22.66 -11.52
N ASP A 33 12.13 -23.42 -11.92
CA ASP A 33 12.18 -24.26 -13.12
C ASP A 33 12.32 -23.48 -14.42
N LEU A 34 11.76 -22.27 -14.46
CA LEU A 34 11.78 -21.38 -15.62
C LEU A 34 13.09 -20.59 -15.67
N GLY A 35 13.57 -20.12 -14.51
CA GLY A 35 14.88 -19.50 -14.34
C GLY A 35 16.02 -20.45 -14.74
N TRP A 36 15.97 -21.71 -14.32
CA TRP A 36 16.97 -22.72 -14.68
C TRP A 36 17.04 -23.00 -16.18
N LYS A 37 15.91 -23.19 -16.85
CA LYS A 37 15.87 -23.46 -18.31
C LYS A 37 16.36 -22.29 -19.15
N ILE A 38 16.06 -21.07 -18.73
CA ILE A 38 16.44 -19.86 -19.48
C ILE A 38 17.88 -19.45 -19.18
N GLN A 39 18.34 -19.59 -17.92
CA GLN A 39 19.74 -19.37 -17.54
C GLN A 39 20.67 -20.26 -18.36
N ASP A 40 20.33 -21.54 -18.50
CA ASP A 40 21.16 -22.48 -19.25
C ASP A 40 21.20 -22.12 -20.75
N ALA A 41 20.06 -21.75 -21.36
CA ALA A 41 20.01 -21.33 -22.77
C ALA A 41 20.80 -20.05 -23.07
N CYS A 42 20.74 -19.05 -22.17
CA CYS A 42 21.51 -17.81 -22.31
C CYS A 42 23.00 -18.06 -22.13
N ALA A 43 23.36 -18.77 -21.06
CA ALA A 43 24.74 -19.09 -20.75
C ALA A 43 25.38 -19.94 -21.87
N GLU A 44 24.64 -20.88 -22.45
CA GLU A 44 25.08 -21.71 -23.58
C GLU A 44 25.38 -20.86 -24.83
N ARG A 45 24.46 -19.96 -25.20
CA ARG A 45 24.63 -19.07 -26.35
C ARG A 45 25.79 -18.11 -26.15
N VAL A 46 25.88 -17.47 -24.98
CA VAL A 46 26.97 -16.54 -24.66
C VAL A 46 28.32 -17.24 -24.54
N ALA A 47 28.37 -18.45 -23.99
CA ALA A 47 29.62 -19.21 -23.85
C ALA A 47 30.19 -19.66 -25.21
N SER A 48 29.33 -19.84 -26.21
CA SER A 48 29.74 -20.18 -27.57
C SER A 48 30.28 -18.99 -28.38
N GLU A 49 30.04 -17.77 -27.92
CA GLU A 49 30.51 -16.55 -28.57
C GLU A 49 31.94 -16.20 -28.17
N LYS A 50 32.72 -15.70 -29.14
CA LYS A 50 34.11 -15.25 -28.94
C LYS A 50 34.19 -14.09 -27.94
N SER A 51 35.39 -13.83 -27.42
CA SER A 51 35.63 -12.69 -26.53
C SER A 51 35.16 -11.38 -27.19
N TYR A 52 34.35 -10.61 -26.49
CA TYR A 52 33.79 -9.36 -27.00
C TYR A 52 34.57 -8.16 -26.45
N ASP A 53 35.19 -7.38 -27.33
CA ASP A 53 35.73 -6.06 -26.97
C ASP A 53 34.93 -4.95 -27.67
N LYS A 54 34.24 -4.11 -26.88
CA LYS A 54 33.43 -2.97 -27.37
C LYS A 54 34.22 -1.98 -28.23
N LYS A 55 35.56 -1.97 -28.16
CA LYS A 55 36.43 -1.09 -28.95
C LYS A 55 36.93 -1.69 -30.26
N GLU A 56 36.97 -3.02 -30.38
CA GLU A 56 37.50 -3.73 -31.56
C GLU A 56 36.46 -4.62 -32.26
N ALA A 57 35.28 -4.82 -31.67
CA ALA A 57 34.25 -5.68 -32.21
C ALA A 57 33.58 -5.09 -33.47
N ASN A 58 33.42 -5.95 -34.48
CA ASN A 58 32.59 -5.70 -35.63
C ASN A 58 31.13 -5.45 -35.20
N ILE A 59 30.44 -4.53 -35.87
CA ILE A 59 29.01 -4.23 -35.73
C ILE A 59 28.17 -5.52 -35.68
N TYR A 60 28.47 -6.50 -36.53
CA TYR A 60 27.76 -7.78 -36.60
C TYR A 60 27.88 -8.61 -35.31
N THR A 61 29.03 -8.57 -34.64
CA THR A 61 29.27 -9.28 -33.37
C THR A 61 28.56 -8.58 -32.21
N THR A 62 28.52 -7.24 -32.25
CA THR A 62 27.77 -6.41 -31.30
C THR A 62 26.27 -6.62 -31.42
N GLU A 63 25.74 -6.64 -32.65
CA GLU A 63 24.32 -6.83 -32.92
C GLU A 63 23.85 -8.22 -32.48
N ARG A 64 24.63 -9.27 -32.77
CA ARG A 64 24.33 -10.65 -32.38
C ARG A 64 24.36 -10.87 -30.87
N LEU A 65 25.28 -10.24 -30.15
CA LEU A 65 25.29 -10.27 -28.68
C LEU A 65 24.13 -9.49 -28.09
N ASN A 66 23.81 -8.31 -28.64
CA ASN A 66 22.65 -7.55 -28.21
C ASN A 66 21.36 -8.36 -28.44
N GLU A 67 21.22 -9.05 -29.57
CA GLU A 67 20.09 -9.93 -29.86
C GLU A 67 19.99 -11.10 -28.86
N ILE A 68 21.12 -11.69 -28.44
CA ILE A 68 21.15 -12.72 -27.38
C ILE A 68 20.68 -12.15 -26.04
N LEU A 69 21.14 -10.96 -25.65
CA LEU A 69 20.74 -10.31 -24.39
C LEU A 69 19.28 -9.82 -24.40
N VAL A 70 18.80 -9.33 -25.54
CA VAL A 70 17.42 -8.90 -25.74
C VAL A 70 16.49 -10.11 -25.75
N SER A 71 16.81 -11.17 -26.50
CA SER A 71 16.00 -12.40 -26.51
C SER A 71 15.97 -13.09 -25.14
N PHE A 72 17.06 -13.01 -24.38
CA PHE A 72 17.06 -13.41 -22.97
C PHE A 72 16.08 -12.55 -22.15
N SER A 73 16.18 -11.23 -22.29
CA SER A 73 15.31 -10.30 -21.57
C SER A 73 13.85 -10.59 -21.92
N GLU A 74 13.48 -10.66 -23.19
CA GLU A 74 12.11 -10.92 -23.67
C GLU A 74 11.52 -12.23 -23.15
N GLY A 75 12.30 -13.32 -23.12
CA GLY A 75 11.85 -14.61 -22.55
C GLY A 75 11.57 -14.50 -21.05
N TYR A 76 12.32 -13.67 -20.33
CA TYR A 76 12.10 -13.39 -18.92
C TYR A 76 10.96 -12.38 -18.70
N LEU A 77 10.78 -11.43 -19.62
CA LEU A 77 9.77 -10.36 -19.53
C LEU A 77 8.35 -10.92 -19.51
N GLN A 78 8.05 -12.00 -20.22
CA GLN A 78 6.70 -12.59 -20.18
C GLN A 78 6.36 -13.12 -18.78
N ASN A 79 7.28 -13.87 -18.17
CA ASN A 79 7.07 -14.44 -16.83
C ASN A 79 7.13 -13.37 -15.74
N ALA A 80 8.04 -12.41 -15.87
CA ALA A 80 8.08 -11.22 -15.03
C ALA A 80 6.76 -10.46 -15.09
N THR A 81 6.18 -10.29 -16.28
CA THR A 81 4.88 -9.62 -16.45
C THR A 81 3.75 -10.41 -15.80
N LEU A 82 3.75 -11.73 -15.90
CA LEU A 82 2.75 -12.58 -15.24
C LEU A 82 2.86 -12.47 -13.72
N LEU A 83 4.08 -12.51 -13.18
CA LEU A 83 4.33 -12.38 -11.76
C LEU A 83 3.97 -10.99 -11.24
N GLU A 84 4.36 -9.92 -11.95
CA GLU A 84 3.96 -8.54 -11.65
C GLU A 84 2.43 -8.40 -11.64
N LYS A 85 1.73 -8.97 -12.63
CA LYS A 85 0.25 -8.96 -12.68
C LYS A 85 -0.39 -9.69 -11.52
N GLU A 86 0.15 -10.84 -11.12
CA GLU A 86 -0.37 -11.59 -9.98
C GLU A 86 -0.15 -10.84 -8.67
N CYS A 87 1.01 -10.21 -8.49
CA CYS A 87 1.27 -9.31 -7.36
C CYS A 87 0.30 -8.13 -7.33
N ILE A 88 0.05 -7.47 -8.47
CA ILE A 88 -0.94 -6.39 -8.59
C ILE A 88 -2.32 -6.91 -8.17
N ARG A 89 -2.74 -8.07 -8.68
CA ARG A 89 -4.04 -8.68 -8.37
C ARG A 89 -4.19 -8.93 -6.86
N LEU A 90 -3.18 -9.49 -6.20
CA LEU A 90 -3.20 -9.79 -4.77
C LEU A 90 -3.29 -8.51 -3.92
N VAL A 91 -2.53 -7.49 -4.29
CA VAL A 91 -2.52 -6.18 -3.60
C VAL A 91 -3.83 -5.42 -3.83
N GLU A 92 -4.41 -5.52 -5.02
CA GLU A 92 -5.73 -4.97 -5.33
C GLU A 92 -6.85 -5.67 -4.54
N GLU A 93 -6.83 -7.00 -4.49
CA GLU A 93 -7.81 -7.80 -3.74
C GLU A 93 -7.74 -7.49 -2.24
N TYR A 94 -6.53 -7.29 -1.71
CA TYR A 94 -6.32 -6.85 -0.35
C TYR A 94 -6.95 -5.47 -0.09
N TYR A 95 -6.68 -4.50 -0.96
CA TYR A 95 -7.23 -3.16 -0.83
C TYR A 95 -8.76 -3.14 -0.93
N ASP A 96 -9.32 -3.92 -1.86
CA ASP A 96 -10.77 -4.08 -1.99
C ASP A 96 -11.39 -4.69 -0.72
N LYS A 97 -10.73 -5.66 -0.08
CA LYS A 97 -11.18 -6.23 1.21
C LYS A 97 -11.19 -5.17 2.32
N LEU A 98 -10.16 -4.32 2.40
CA LEU A 98 -10.12 -3.24 3.38
C LEU A 98 -11.27 -2.24 3.18
N ILE A 99 -11.48 -1.83 1.92
CA ILE A 99 -12.60 -0.95 1.57
C ILE A 99 -13.94 -1.60 1.90
N GLY A 100 -14.11 -2.89 1.61
CA GLY A 100 -15.33 -3.64 1.92
C GLY A 100 -15.63 -3.69 3.43
N VAL A 101 -14.61 -3.83 4.27
CA VAL A 101 -14.79 -3.77 5.73
C VAL A 101 -15.30 -2.39 6.16
N ILE A 102 -14.74 -1.32 5.59
CA ILE A 102 -15.18 0.06 5.85
C ILE A 102 -16.63 0.27 5.41
N GLU A 103 -17.00 -0.22 4.22
CA GLU A 103 -18.36 -0.09 3.68
C GLU A 103 -19.41 -0.85 4.51
N SER A 104 -19.02 -1.98 5.11
CA SER A 104 -19.88 -2.81 5.95
C SER A 104 -20.07 -2.32 7.39
N ALA A 105 -19.34 -1.29 7.81
CA ALA A 105 -19.37 -0.82 9.18
C ALA A 105 -20.70 -0.10 9.51
N PRO A 106 -21.40 -0.47 10.61
CA PRO A 106 -22.66 0.16 10.97
C PRO A 106 -22.46 1.60 11.46
N GLY A 107 -23.29 2.53 10.97
CA GLY A 107 -23.42 3.88 11.53
C GLY A 107 -22.69 5.01 10.78
N GLY A 108 -22.05 4.75 9.64
CA GLY A 108 -21.38 5.84 8.92
C GLY A 108 -22.28 6.60 7.95
N THR A 109 -22.53 7.86 8.28
CA THR A 109 -22.64 8.91 7.28
C THR A 109 -21.27 9.12 6.65
N TYR A 110 -20.86 8.19 5.79
CA TYR A 110 -19.59 8.27 5.09
C TYR A 110 -19.71 9.28 3.94
N SER A 111 -18.79 10.25 3.88
CA SER A 111 -18.65 11.09 2.69
C SER A 111 -18.38 10.19 1.47
N ALA A 112 -19.35 10.12 0.56
CA ALA A 112 -19.21 9.40 -0.71
C ALA A 112 -18.00 9.88 -1.53
N ALA A 113 -17.60 11.15 -1.34
CA ALA A 113 -16.41 11.72 -1.97
C ALA A 113 -15.11 11.14 -1.39
N ASN A 114 -15.03 10.96 -0.07
CA ASN A 114 -13.84 10.41 0.59
C ASN A 114 -13.66 8.92 0.26
N LEU A 115 -14.76 8.17 0.20
CA LEU A 115 -14.75 6.77 -0.23
C LEU A 115 -14.35 6.63 -1.72
N LYS A 116 -14.79 7.56 -2.56
CA LYS A 116 -14.39 7.62 -3.97
C LYS A 116 -12.90 7.93 -4.13
N ALA A 117 -12.36 8.85 -3.32
CA ALA A 117 -10.93 9.14 -3.31
C ALA A 117 -10.09 7.92 -2.91
N LEU A 118 -10.53 7.20 -1.86
CA LEU A 118 -9.92 5.96 -1.42
C LEU A 118 -9.93 4.89 -2.54
N LYS A 119 -11.07 4.67 -3.20
CA LYS A 119 -11.19 3.75 -4.35
C LYS A 119 -10.29 4.16 -5.52
N ASN A 120 -10.14 5.46 -5.79
CA ASN A 120 -9.26 5.95 -6.85
C ASN A 120 -7.77 5.69 -6.54
N GLY A 121 -7.41 5.55 -5.25
CA GLY A 121 -6.07 5.17 -4.81
C GLY A 121 -5.58 3.84 -5.40
N LYS A 122 -6.52 2.94 -5.77
CA LYS A 122 -6.24 1.66 -6.45
C LYS A 122 -5.43 1.84 -7.73
N GLY A 123 -5.65 2.93 -8.47
CA GLY A 123 -4.92 3.21 -9.72
C GLY A 123 -3.41 3.46 -9.55
N ARG A 124 -2.91 3.58 -8.32
CA ARG A 124 -1.47 3.67 -8.01
C ARG A 124 -0.78 2.30 -7.95
N ILE A 125 -1.50 1.25 -7.56
CA ILE A 125 -0.96 -0.10 -7.35
C ILE A 125 -0.26 -0.64 -8.61
N PRO A 126 -0.88 -0.60 -9.80
CA PRO A 126 -0.22 -1.11 -11.00
C PRO A 126 1.00 -0.26 -11.37
N LYS A 127 0.99 1.04 -11.07
CA LYS A 127 2.10 1.95 -11.41
C LYS A 127 3.33 1.72 -10.54
N THR A 128 3.14 1.33 -9.28
CA THR A 128 4.24 1.04 -8.35
C THR A 128 4.85 -0.34 -8.60
N ILE A 129 4.02 -1.33 -8.91
CA ILE A 129 4.46 -2.73 -9.05
C ILE A 129 4.91 -3.07 -10.47
N SER A 130 4.29 -2.49 -11.51
CA SER A 130 4.68 -2.75 -12.90
C SER A 130 6.09 -2.25 -13.18
N GLY A 131 6.88 -3.05 -13.89
CA GLY A 131 8.26 -2.69 -14.21
C GLY A 131 9.27 -3.01 -13.11
N GLY A 132 8.82 -3.47 -11.94
CA GLY A 132 9.69 -3.81 -10.81
C GLY A 132 10.72 -4.91 -11.12
N ILE A 133 10.41 -5.80 -12.07
CA ILE A 133 11.35 -6.80 -12.58
C ILE A 133 11.91 -6.40 -13.94
N ARG A 134 11.04 -5.93 -14.83
CA ARG A 134 11.41 -5.64 -16.22
C ARG A 134 12.52 -4.59 -16.33
N GLU A 135 12.42 -3.49 -15.59
CA GLU A 135 13.37 -2.38 -15.73
C GLU A 135 14.75 -2.71 -15.17
N PRO A 136 14.89 -3.30 -13.95
CA PRO A 136 16.19 -3.74 -13.45
C PRO A 136 16.84 -4.79 -14.34
N LEU A 137 16.06 -5.73 -14.86
CA LEU A 137 16.57 -6.81 -15.72
C LEU A 137 17.07 -6.28 -17.06
N ALA A 138 16.28 -5.43 -17.73
CA ALA A 138 16.69 -4.82 -19.00
C ALA A 138 17.93 -3.92 -18.84
N LYS A 139 18.06 -3.23 -17.70
CA LYS A 139 19.22 -2.38 -17.41
C LYS A 139 20.50 -3.21 -17.22
N ARG A 140 20.43 -4.29 -16.42
CA ARG A 140 21.59 -5.15 -16.10
C ARG A 140 21.97 -6.09 -17.25
N MET A 141 20.99 -6.57 -18.02
CA MET A 141 21.24 -7.41 -19.17
C MET A 141 21.47 -6.59 -20.45
N SER A 142 22.46 -5.69 -20.38
CA SER A 142 22.81 -4.80 -21.49
C SER A 142 24.33 -4.72 -21.69
N LEU A 143 24.75 -4.30 -22.88
CA LEU A 143 26.17 -4.05 -23.19
C LEU A 143 26.75 -2.80 -22.49
N ASP A 144 25.90 -2.07 -21.77
CA ASP A 144 26.29 -0.92 -20.96
C ASP A 144 26.50 -1.29 -19.49
N ASP A 145 26.07 -2.49 -19.08
CA ASP A 145 26.38 -3.02 -17.77
C ASP A 145 27.83 -3.53 -17.71
N THR A 146 28.56 -3.06 -16.69
CA THR A 146 29.99 -3.35 -16.54
C THR A 146 30.27 -4.80 -16.18
N GLU A 147 29.37 -5.45 -15.43
CA GLU A 147 29.52 -6.85 -14.99
C GLU A 147 29.18 -7.79 -16.16
N CYS A 148 28.09 -7.51 -16.88
CA CYS A 148 27.73 -8.19 -18.13
C CYS A 148 28.86 -8.08 -19.17
N LEU A 149 29.36 -6.86 -19.41
CA LEU A 149 30.46 -6.63 -20.36
C LEU A 149 31.75 -7.36 -19.94
N GLY A 150 32.03 -7.44 -18.64
CA GLY A 150 33.15 -8.20 -18.10
C GLY A 150 33.07 -9.69 -18.45
N ILE A 151 31.89 -10.28 -18.36
CA ILE A 151 31.64 -11.69 -18.71
C ILE A 151 31.73 -11.90 -20.23
N LEU A 152 31.21 -10.96 -21.02
CA LEU A 152 31.27 -11.03 -22.47
C LEU A 152 32.71 -10.98 -23.02
N LYS A 153 33.62 -10.31 -22.31
CA LYS A 153 35.06 -10.24 -22.60
C LYS A 153 35.81 -11.56 -22.35
N MET A 154 35.25 -12.47 -21.56
CA MET A 154 35.89 -13.76 -21.28
C MET A 154 36.00 -14.60 -22.55
N ASP A 155 37.01 -15.46 -22.58
CA ASP A 155 37.19 -16.47 -23.62
C ASP A 155 36.03 -17.46 -23.63
N ALA A 156 35.69 -17.93 -24.83
CA ALA A 156 34.64 -18.93 -25.00
C ALA A 156 34.98 -20.22 -24.23
N GLY A 157 34.04 -20.73 -23.45
CA GLY A 157 34.27 -21.93 -22.66
C GLY A 157 33.41 -22.06 -21.41
N VAL A 158 33.74 -23.06 -20.60
CA VAL A 158 32.97 -23.46 -19.40
C VAL A 158 32.97 -22.35 -18.34
N GLU A 159 34.07 -21.60 -18.20
CA GLU A 159 34.14 -20.49 -17.24
C GLU A 159 33.20 -19.34 -17.60
N LYS A 160 33.09 -19.00 -18.89
CA LYS A 160 32.15 -18.00 -19.39
C LYS A 160 30.70 -18.43 -19.20
N LYS A 161 30.39 -19.72 -19.44
CA LYS A 161 29.06 -20.30 -19.17
C LYS A 161 28.70 -20.16 -17.69
N LYS A 162 29.63 -20.52 -16.80
CA LYS A 162 29.42 -20.42 -15.35
C LYS A 162 29.23 -18.97 -14.89
N ALA A 163 30.10 -18.07 -15.33
CA ALA A 163 30.02 -16.66 -14.97
C ALA A 163 28.71 -16.01 -15.45
N MET A 164 28.26 -16.33 -16.68
CA MET A 164 26.98 -15.83 -17.18
C MET A 164 25.79 -16.40 -16.41
N LYS A 165 25.84 -17.68 -16.00
CA LYS A 165 24.80 -18.30 -15.17
C LYS A 165 24.71 -17.65 -13.79
N ASP A 166 25.85 -17.48 -13.11
CA ASP A 166 25.91 -16.86 -11.78
C ASP A 166 25.44 -15.40 -11.83
N PHE A 167 25.85 -14.65 -12.86
CA PHE A 167 25.38 -13.27 -13.09
C PHE A 167 23.88 -13.21 -13.34
N THR A 168 23.36 -14.09 -14.18
CA THR A 168 21.93 -14.12 -14.49
C THR A 168 21.10 -14.43 -13.24
N GLN A 169 21.54 -15.37 -12.41
CA GLN A 169 20.91 -15.67 -11.13
C GLN A 169 20.87 -14.42 -10.23
N LYS A 170 22.01 -13.74 -10.08
CA LYS A 170 22.11 -12.53 -9.27
C LYS A 170 21.17 -11.42 -9.77
N VAL A 171 21.14 -11.15 -11.08
CA VAL A 171 20.26 -10.13 -11.67
C VAL A 171 18.78 -10.47 -11.45
N THR A 172 18.43 -11.75 -11.58
CA THR A 172 17.09 -12.25 -11.26
C THR A 172 16.72 -12.00 -9.80
N GLU A 173 17.59 -12.35 -8.85
CA GLU A 173 17.35 -12.15 -7.41
C GLU A 173 17.20 -10.66 -7.07
N GLU A 174 18.05 -9.78 -7.63
CA GLU A 174 17.93 -8.33 -7.45
C GLU A 174 16.59 -7.79 -7.98
N ALA A 175 16.15 -8.25 -9.14
CA ALA A 175 14.88 -7.85 -9.75
C ALA A 175 13.67 -8.32 -8.91
N LEU A 176 13.70 -9.54 -8.39
CA LEU A 176 12.65 -10.08 -7.51
C LEU A 176 12.61 -9.35 -6.16
N ASN A 177 13.76 -9.01 -5.59
CA ASN A 177 13.84 -8.21 -4.36
C ASN A 177 13.27 -6.80 -4.56
N ASN A 178 13.52 -6.19 -5.72
CA ASN A 178 12.90 -4.90 -6.07
C ASN A 178 11.38 -5.02 -6.21
N LEU A 179 10.88 -6.07 -6.86
CA LEU A 179 9.44 -6.33 -6.92
C LEU A 179 8.83 -6.47 -5.51
N ALA A 180 9.45 -7.27 -4.64
CA ALA A 180 8.98 -7.48 -3.27
C ALA A 180 8.94 -6.17 -2.48
N LYS A 181 9.94 -5.30 -2.67
CA LYS A 181 9.98 -3.96 -2.08
C LYS A 181 8.84 -3.09 -2.62
N ASN A 182 8.63 -3.03 -3.93
CA ASN A 182 7.55 -2.25 -4.54
C ASN A 182 6.16 -2.71 -4.08
N VAL A 183 5.95 -4.02 -3.93
CA VAL A 183 4.72 -4.59 -3.36
C VAL A 183 4.53 -4.12 -1.92
N ARG A 184 5.58 -4.17 -1.11
CA ARG A 184 5.53 -3.71 0.29
C ARG A 184 5.22 -2.23 0.40
N ASP A 185 5.86 -1.41 -0.44
CA ASP A 185 5.63 0.03 -0.49
C ASP A 185 4.17 0.31 -0.90
N SER A 186 3.65 -0.39 -1.92
CA SER A 186 2.25 -0.27 -2.31
C SER A 186 1.26 -0.68 -1.21
N LEU A 187 1.58 -1.68 -0.39
CA LEU A 187 0.73 -2.10 0.73
C LEU A 187 0.78 -1.09 1.90
N ASN A 188 1.94 -0.47 2.13
CA ASN A 188 2.09 0.58 3.13
C ASN A 188 1.31 1.84 2.72
N ASP A 189 1.45 2.30 1.48
CA ASP A 189 0.73 3.45 0.94
C ASP A 189 -0.80 3.28 1.10
N GLN A 190 -1.31 2.08 0.78
CA GLN A 190 -2.72 1.75 0.96
C GLN A 190 -3.16 1.77 2.42
N THR A 191 -2.29 1.31 3.31
CA THR A 191 -2.59 1.30 4.75
C THR A 191 -2.62 2.73 5.29
N GLU A 192 -1.72 3.61 4.82
CA GLU A 192 -1.74 5.04 5.12
C GLU A 192 -3.02 5.71 4.58
N ASP A 193 -3.41 5.45 3.33
CA ASP A 193 -4.65 5.98 2.75
C ASP A 193 -5.88 5.63 3.62
N ILE A 194 -5.95 4.39 4.10
CA ILE A 194 -7.01 3.91 4.98
C ILE A 194 -6.94 4.59 6.35
N GLN A 195 -5.73 4.75 6.90
CA GLN A 195 -5.52 5.43 8.17
C GLN A 195 -5.97 6.88 8.11
N ASP A 196 -5.60 7.61 7.07
CA ASP A 196 -5.99 9.00 6.85
C ASP A 196 -7.50 9.13 6.68
N TYR A 197 -8.12 8.20 5.93
CA TYR A 197 -9.57 8.13 5.81
C TYR A 197 -10.25 7.96 7.18
N LEU A 198 -9.81 7.02 8.00
CA LEU A 198 -10.40 6.76 9.32
C LEU A 198 -10.17 7.92 10.30
N ASN A 199 -8.99 8.54 10.26
CA ASN A 199 -8.69 9.73 11.07
C ASN A 199 -9.62 10.89 10.72
N SER A 200 -9.86 11.13 9.42
CA SER A 200 -10.79 12.18 8.97
C SER A 200 -12.21 11.98 9.50
N ILE A 201 -12.68 10.74 9.55
CA ILE A 201 -13.98 10.39 10.13
C ILE A 201 -13.99 10.64 11.64
N SER A 202 -12.94 10.21 12.35
CA SER A 202 -12.85 10.40 13.80
C SER A 202 -12.86 11.89 14.16
N GLU A 203 -12.17 12.73 13.38
CA GLU A 203 -12.18 14.18 13.58
C GLU A 203 -13.56 14.80 13.31
N GLU A 204 -14.24 14.36 12.25
CA GLU A 204 -15.58 14.85 11.92
C GLU A 204 -16.60 14.47 12.99
N GLN A 205 -16.55 13.24 13.51
CA GLN A 205 -17.37 12.79 14.63
C GLN A 205 -17.08 13.56 15.92
N ALA A 206 -15.81 13.82 16.22
CA ALA A 206 -15.42 14.62 17.38
C ALA A 206 -16.00 16.04 17.30
N LYS A 207 -15.94 16.68 16.12
CA LYS A 207 -16.57 17.99 15.88
C LYS A 207 -18.08 17.94 16.04
N THR A 208 -18.76 16.92 15.49
CA THR A 208 -20.22 16.80 15.64
C THR A 208 -20.62 16.60 17.10
N MET A 209 -19.87 15.78 17.84
CA MET A 209 -20.13 15.52 19.25
C MET A 209 -19.84 16.75 20.12
N GLN A 210 -18.83 17.54 19.77
CA GLN A 210 -18.57 18.83 20.41
C GLN A 210 -19.72 19.82 20.18
N VAL A 211 -20.19 19.97 18.94
CA VAL A 211 -21.36 20.83 18.64
C VAL A 211 -22.61 20.35 19.37
N LEU A 212 -22.82 19.04 19.45
CA LEU A 212 -23.95 18.47 20.18
C LEU A 212 -23.82 18.74 21.70
N LYS A 213 -22.64 18.58 22.27
CA LYS A 213 -22.36 18.92 23.66
C LYS A 213 -22.61 20.40 23.93
N GLU A 214 -22.12 21.30 23.09
CA GLU A 214 -22.37 22.74 23.23
C GLU A 214 -23.87 23.08 23.17
N ARG A 215 -24.65 22.36 22.35
CA ARG A 215 -26.11 22.51 22.33
C ARG A 215 -26.77 22.00 23.61
N PHE A 216 -26.33 20.85 24.12
CA PHE A 216 -26.83 20.32 25.40
C PHE A 216 -26.49 21.22 26.57
N ASP A 217 -25.25 21.71 26.66
CA ASP A 217 -24.79 22.61 27.71
C ASP A 217 -25.60 23.92 27.70
N LYS A 218 -25.90 24.47 26.51
CA LYS A 218 -26.80 25.63 26.37
C LYS A 218 -28.21 25.33 26.86
N MET A 219 -28.80 24.21 26.43
CA MET A 219 -30.16 23.83 26.84
C MET A 219 -30.26 23.58 28.35
N ALA A 220 -29.23 22.99 28.97
CA ALA A 220 -29.17 22.81 30.41
C ALA A 220 -29.11 24.16 31.16
N GLY A 221 -28.26 25.09 30.69
CA GLY A 221 -28.17 26.43 31.28
C GLY A 221 -29.46 27.25 31.13
N ASP A 222 -30.10 27.20 29.96
CA ASP A 222 -31.37 27.88 29.71
C ASP A 222 -32.49 27.33 30.63
N ASN A 223 -32.51 26.02 30.86
CA ASN A 223 -33.48 25.38 31.75
C ASN A 223 -33.29 25.77 33.23
N GLU A 224 -32.03 25.89 33.70
CA GLU A 224 -31.74 26.39 35.05
C GLU A 224 -32.19 27.84 35.25
N LEU A 225 -31.98 28.70 34.24
CA LEU A 225 -32.45 30.09 34.24
C LEU A 225 -33.99 30.18 34.27
N GLU A 226 -34.68 29.39 33.45
CA GLU A 226 -36.15 29.35 33.45
C GLU A 226 -36.73 28.88 34.79
N GLN A 227 -36.07 27.93 35.45
CA GLN A 227 -36.50 27.42 36.75
C GLN A 227 -36.34 28.48 37.85
N TRP A 228 -35.21 29.20 37.84
CA TRP A 228 -34.97 30.33 38.76
C TRP A 228 -35.97 31.48 38.55
N ASP A 229 -36.27 31.82 37.29
CA ASP A 229 -37.24 32.87 36.97
C ASP A 229 -38.66 32.50 37.44
N LYS A 230 -39.07 31.23 37.33
CA LYS A 230 -40.35 30.74 37.86
C LYS A 230 -40.40 30.81 39.40
N GLU A 231 -39.34 30.40 40.08
CA GLU A 231 -39.26 30.50 41.55
C GLU A 231 -39.36 31.96 42.01
N LYS A 232 -38.62 32.87 41.37
CA LYS A 232 -38.61 34.29 41.72
C LYS A 232 -39.92 35.00 41.41
N ASN A 233 -40.57 34.70 40.28
CA ASN A 233 -41.76 35.43 39.83
C ASN A 233 -43.07 34.86 40.36
N CYS A 234 -43.13 33.57 40.71
CA CYS A 234 -44.37 32.93 41.16
C CYS A 234 -44.32 32.51 42.62
N ILE A 235 -43.23 31.91 43.10
CA ILE A 235 -43.18 31.30 44.42
C ILE A 235 -42.81 32.33 45.50
N LEU A 236 -41.80 33.16 45.26
CA LEU A 236 -41.38 34.19 46.21
C LEU A 236 -42.51 35.18 46.57
N PRO A 237 -43.25 35.75 45.59
CA PRO A 237 -44.35 36.66 45.88
C PRO A 237 -45.49 35.99 46.63
N LEU A 238 -45.78 34.71 46.34
CA LEU A 238 -46.79 33.94 47.05
C LEU A 238 -46.41 33.78 48.53
N TYR A 239 -45.15 33.45 48.81
CA TYR A 239 -44.64 33.35 50.17
C TYR A 239 -44.72 34.69 50.91
N ILE A 240 -44.37 35.80 50.24
CA ILE A 240 -44.43 37.15 50.83
C ILE A 240 -45.88 37.52 51.18
N VAL A 241 -46.84 37.24 50.28
CA VAL A 241 -48.27 37.49 50.54
C VAL A 241 -48.77 36.64 51.70
N ASP A 242 -48.48 35.35 51.71
CA ASP A 242 -48.95 34.42 52.75
C ASP A 242 -48.38 34.78 54.14
N THR A 243 -47.10 35.16 54.18
CA THR A 243 -46.45 35.63 55.42
C THR A 243 -47.02 36.97 55.87
N SER A 244 -47.32 37.88 54.93
CA SER A 244 -47.93 39.18 55.23
C SER A 244 -49.36 39.04 55.73
N ASP A 245 -50.13 38.10 55.17
CA ASP A 245 -51.49 37.79 55.62
C ASP A 245 -51.47 37.18 57.02
N CYS A 246 -50.51 36.31 57.32
CA CYS A 246 -50.32 35.75 58.66
C CYS A 246 -49.97 36.85 59.69
N VAL A 247 -49.09 37.79 59.35
CA VAL A 247 -48.77 38.95 60.21
C VAL A 247 -49.97 39.87 60.39
N CYS A 248 -50.75 40.12 59.33
CA CYS A 248 -52.00 40.90 59.41
C CYS A 248 -53.08 40.24 60.28
N GLN A 249 -53.11 38.91 60.38
CA GLN A 249 -54.01 38.18 61.28
C GLN A 249 -53.58 38.29 62.75
N ILE A 250 -52.28 38.37 63.02
CA ILE A 250 -51.72 38.52 64.37
C ILE A 250 -51.87 39.96 64.90
N LEU A 251 -51.92 40.95 64.01
CA LEU A 251 -52.02 42.38 64.35
C LEU A 251 -53.47 42.89 64.49
N LYS A 252 -54.48 42.02 64.39
CA LYS A 252 -55.89 42.32 64.72
C LYS A 252 -56.22 41.90 66.14
#